data_AF-A0A7E6EIW2-F1
#
_entry.id   AF-A0A7E6EIW2-F1
#
_cell.length_a   1.000
_cell.length_b   1.000
_cell.length_c   1.000
_cell.angle_alpha   90.00
_cell.angle_beta   90.00
_cell.angle_gamma   90.00
#
_symmetry.space_group_name_H-M   'P 1'
#
loop_
_entity.id
_entity.type
_entity.pdbx_description
1 polymer ?
#
loop_
_entity_poly.entity_id
_entity_poly.type
_entity_poly.pdbx_seq_one_letter_code
_entity_poly.pdbx_strand_id
1 'polypeptide(L)'
;MGTLSPIVQRYDIILIQEIRDKSGKTPEKLLKAINTNGYSYSMKLSDRLGRTYSKENYAFYYRNDTGITIVDSFHYDDGSEEKGVDTFEREPFVVKFSIPSLSVREIGIIGLHVDPDTVVRELTALADVFKAVENKFKIDTVIAMGDFNAGCRYLSEKQEKSLSLKSDKYFWPIEYGTDTTLAATDCSYDRFIIGGAKLIELAKSGDSSVFKFDSEYELTKEKSMSVSDHYPIELFLPTKTVVPLSTTATITTESSGINPVNYKLSYSILYGAVLFIILLKMLN
;
A
#
# COMPACT_ATOMS: atom_id res chain seq x y z
N MET A 1 17.73 -3.54 -2.03
CA MET A 1 17.35 -2.37 -2.87
C MET A 1 17.16 -2.72 -4.33
N GLY A 2 18.06 -3.44 -5.01
CA GLY A 2 17.96 -3.71 -6.46
C GLY A 2 16.61 -4.27 -6.97
N THR A 3 15.98 -5.20 -6.24
CA THR A 3 14.63 -5.71 -6.60
C THR A 3 13.50 -4.85 -6.03
N LEU A 4 13.70 -4.28 -4.84
CA LEU A 4 12.68 -3.51 -4.14
C LEU A 4 12.38 -2.17 -4.85
N SER A 5 13.40 -1.46 -5.31
CA SER A 5 13.23 -0.16 -5.97
C SER A 5 12.36 -0.21 -7.24
N PRO A 6 12.54 -1.15 -8.20
CA PRO A 6 11.64 -1.25 -9.34
C PRO A 6 10.23 -1.68 -8.96
N ILE A 7 10.04 -2.45 -7.87
CA ILE A 7 8.70 -2.69 -7.33
C ILE A 7 8.10 -1.34 -6.94
N VAL A 8 8.74 -0.61 -6.03
CA VAL A 8 8.24 0.69 -5.53
C VAL A 8 7.96 1.69 -6.66
N GLN A 9 8.81 1.73 -7.69
CA GLN A 9 8.68 2.66 -8.81
C GLN A 9 7.42 2.46 -9.67
N ARG A 10 6.69 1.34 -9.53
CA ARG A 10 5.42 1.09 -10.22
C ARG A 10 4.25 1.91 -9.66
N TYR A 11 4.39 2.52 -8.48
CA TYR A 11 3.25 3.02 -7.70
C TYR A 11 3.29 4.52 -7.45
N ASP A 12 2.16 5.17 -7.63
CA ASP A 12 1.99 6.57 -7.28
C ASP A 12 1.98 6.80 -5.76
N ILE A 13 1.43 5.87 -4.98
CA ILE A 13 1.47 5.85 -3.51
C ILE A 13 1.76 4.41 -3.03
N ILE A 14 2.56 4.25 -2.00
CA ILE A 14 2.96 2.94 -1.48
C ILE A 14 3.11 3.02 0.03
N LEU A 15 2.51 2.08 0.74
CA LEU A 15 2.76 1.85 2.16
C LEU A 15 3.78 0.74 2.33
N ILE A 16 4.88 1.04 2.98
CA ILE A 16 5.81 0.04 3.48
C ILE A 16 5.55 -0.18 4.96
N GLN A 17 5.46 -1.44 5.37
CA GLN A 17 5.24 -1.86 6.76
C GLN A 17 6.47 -2.63 7.28
N GLU A 18 6.42 -3.03 8.55
CA GLU A 18 7.47 -3.85 9.20
C GLU A 18 8.88 -3.26 9.11
N ILE A 19 8.98 -1.93 9.10
CA ILE A 19 10.27 -1.24 9.08
C ILE A 19 10.88 -1.30 10.48
N ARG A 20 11.71 -2.32 10.74
CA ARG A 20 12.31 -2.55 12.06
C ARG A 20 13.65 -1.84 12.29
N ASP A 21 14.15 -1.05 11.32
CA ASP A 21 15.46 -0.38 11.39
C ASP A 21 15.52 0.73 12.44
N LYS A 22 16.14 0.43 13.59
CA LYS A 22 16.34 1.38 14.70
C LYS A 22 17.18 2.60 14.34
N SER A 23 18.00 2.52 13.29
CA SER A 23 18.82 3.65 12.86
C SER A 23 18.04 4.70 12.07
N GLY A 24 16.83 4.36 11.59
CA GLY A 24 16.00 5.22 10.74
C GLY A 24 16.58 5.48 9.34
N LYS A 25 17.64 4.75 8.94
CA LYS A 25 18.35 4.97 7.68
C LYS A 25 17.75 4.21 6.51
N THR A 26 17.10 3.07 6.77
CA THR A 26 16.55 2.20 5.73
C THR A 26 15.48 2.90 4.90
N PRO A 27 14.51 3.64 5.47
CA PRO A 27 13.52 4.37 4.68
C PRO A 27 14.16 5.40 3.73
N GLU A 28 15.10 6.18 4.24
CA GLU A 28 15.85 7.17 3.45
C GLU A 28 16.71 6.52 2.36
N LYS A 29 17.34 5.37 2.64
CA LYS A 29 18.08 4.61 1.62
C LYS A 29 17.17 4.15 0.50
N LEU A 30 15.95 3.70 0.82
CA LEU A 30 14.96 3.34 -0.20
C LEU A 30 14.52 4.58 -0.98
N LEU A 31 14.17 5.68 -0.30
CA LEU A 31 13.79 6.95 -0.93
C LEU A 31 14.85 7.41 -1.94
N LYS A 32 16.13 7.35 -1.57
CA LYS A 32 17.24 7.68 -2.47
C LYS A 32 17.33 6.72 -3.66
N ALA A 33 17.12 5.42 -3.45
CA ALA A 33 17.22 4.42 -4.50
C ALA A 33 16.07 4.55 -5.54
N ILE A 34 14.86 4.90 -5.10
CA ILE A 34 13.69 5.07 -5.98
C ILE A 34 13.66 6.43 -6.68
N ASN A 35 14.34 7.44 -6.13
CA ASN A 35 14.57 8.75 -6.77
C ASN A 35 15.70 8.69 -7.81
N THR A 36 15.58 7.78 -8.77
CA THR A 36 16.51 7.59 -9.88
C THR A 36 15.72 7.43 -11.18
N ASN A 37 16.38 7.47 -12.34
CA ASN A 37 15.75 7.21 -13.65
C ASN A 37 14.53 8.10 -13.98
N GLY A 38 14.55 9.36 -13.53
CA GLY A 38 13.48 10.34 -13.80
C GLY A 38 12.28 10.26 -12.84
N TYR A 39 12.26 9.29 -11.92
CA TYR A 39 11.25 9.23 -10.88
C TYR A 39 11.52 10.26 -9.78
N SER A 40 10.45 10.87 -9.26
CA SER A 40 10.50 11.78 -8.11
C SER A 40 9.51 11.32 -7.04
N TYR A 41 10.04 10.88 -5.92
CA TYR A 41 9.30 10.42 -4.75
C TYR A 41 9.61 11.29 -3.53
N SER A 42 8.59 11.49 -2.71
CA SER A 42 8.72 11.94 -1.32
C SER A 42 8.27 10.82 -0.38
N MET A 43 8.55 10.98 0.91
CA MET A 43 8.19 10.00 1.93
C MET A 43 7.51 10.67 3.13
N LYS A 44 6.53 9.99 3.70
CA LYS A 44 6.01 10.25 5.04
C LYS A 44 6.20 9.02 5.91
N LEU A 45 7.10 9.14 6.88
CA LEU A 45 7.42 8.11 7.85
C LEU A 45 6.60 8.33 9.14
N SER A 46 6.06 7.25 9.70
CA SER A 46 5.40 7.24 11.01
C SER A 46 6.41 7.23 12.15
N ASP A 47 5.91 7.36 13.38
CA ASP A 47 6.71 7.02 14.57
C ASP A 47 6.97 5.51 14.63
N ARG A 48 7.84 5.09 15.57
CA ARG A 48 8.10 3.67 15.83
C ARG A 48 7.02 3.12 16.76
N LEU A 49 6.17 2.24 16.23
CA LEU A 49 4.97 1.71 16.86
C LEU A 49 5.16 0.25 17.27
N GLY A 50 4.44 -0.20 18.29
CA GLY A 50 4.66 -1.51 18.92
C GLY A 50 4.66 -1.39 20.43
N ARG A 51 3.89 -2.25 21.12
CA ARG A 51 3.76 -2.24 22.58
C ARG A 51 5.03 -2.72 23.28
N THR A 52 5.77 -3.61 22.61
CA THR A 52 6.98 -4.22 23.15
C THR A 52 8.26 -3.57 22.60
N TYR A 53 9.40 -4.24 22.82
CA TYR A 53 10.71 -3.80 22.30
C TYR A 53 10.83 -3.91 20.76
N SER A 54 10.05 -4.79 20.14
CA SER A 54 10.02 -4.93 18.69
C SER A 54 9.07 -3.89 18.10
N LYS A 55 9.64 -2.75 17.68
CA LYS A 55 8.89 -1.64 17.07
C LYS A 55 9.10 -1.55 15.57
N GLU A 56 8.07 -1.09 14.87
CA GLU A 56 8.00 -0.95 13.42
C GLU A 56 7.61 0.47 13.02
N ASN A 57 7.98 0.90 11.81
CA ASN A 57 7.42 2.10 11.19
C ASN A 57 6.52 1.71 10.01
N TYR A 58 5.55 2.57 9.73
CA TYR A 58 4.89 2.73 8.45
C TYR A 58 5.61 3.81 7.64
N ALA A 59 5.84 3.58 6.34
CA ALA A 59 6.34 4.62 5.45
C ALA A 59 5.48 4.69 4.19
N PHE A 60 4.83 5.83 3.99
CA PHE A 60 4.21 6.16 2.72
C PHE A 60 5.24 6.80 1.79
N TYR A 61 5.54 6.20 0.64
CA TYR A 61 6.24 6.89 -0.45
C TYR A 61 5.22 7.29 -1.50
N TYR A 62 5.40 8.46 -2.10
CA TYR A 62 4.46 8.99 -3.09
C TYR A 62 5.16 9.82 -4.16
N ARG A 63 4.61 9.79 -5.37
CA ARG A 63 5.19 10.46 -6.54
C ARG A 63 4.88 11.95 -6.55
N ASN A 64 5.93 12.76 -6.59
CA ASN A 64 5.79 14.22 -6.70
C ASN A 64 5.38 14.65 -8.11
N ASP A 65 5.83 13.91 -9.14
CA ASP A 65 5.64 14.25 -10.54
C ASP A 65 4.20 14.04 -11.05
N THR A 66 3.34 13.41 -10.25
CA THR A 66 1.90 13.24 -10.52
C THR A 66 1.04 14.31 -9.85
N GLY A 67 1.66 15.25 -9.12
CA GLY A 67 0.96 16.30 -8.36
C GLY A 67 0.37 15.82 -7.04
N ILE A 68 0.69 14.61 -6.59
CA ILE A 68 0.29 14.09 -5.28
C ILE A 68 1.04 14.84 -4.18
N THR A 69 0.30 15.26 -3.17
CA THR A 69 0.83 15.96 -1.99
C THR A 69 0.14 15.46 -0.72
N ILE A 70 0.82 15.63 0.41
CA ILE A 70 0.22 15.36 1.73
C ILE A 70 -0.39 16.66 2.27
N VAL A 71 -1.62 16.57 2.73
CA VAL A 71 -2.36 17.69 3.35
C VAL A 71 -2.18 17.67 4.87
N ASP A 72 -2.35 16.51 5.50
CA ASP A 72 -2.23 16.34 6.96
C ASP A 72 -1.99 14.85 7.29
N SER A 73 -1.61 14.54 8.53
CA SER A 73 -1.38 13.16 9.01
C SER A 73 -1.55 13.06 10.52
N PHE A 74 -1.93 11.88 11.03
CA PHE A 74 -1.95 11.59 12.47
C PHE A 74 -1.81 10.08 12.75
N HIS A 75 -1.43 9.74 13.98
CA HIS A 75 -1.62 8.40 14.52
C HIS A 75 -2.96 8.34 15.23
N TYR A 76 -3.73 7.28 14.98
CA TYR A 76 -4.91 7.00 15.79
C TYR A 76 -4.48 6.43 17.14
N ASP A 77 -5.01 6.99 18.22
CA ASP A 77 -4.73 6.58 19.59
C ASP A 77 -6.08 6.48 20.31
N ASP A 78 -6.45 5.27 20.76
CA ASP A 78 -7.69 4.99 21.49
C ASP A 78 -7.50 4.78 22.99
N GLY A 79 -6.29 4.96 23.51
CA GLY A 79 -6.06 4.83 24.92
C GLY A 79 -4.62 4.54 25.30
N SER A 80 -4.42 4.44 26.61
CA SER A 80 -3.08 4.24 27.17
C SER A 80 -2.66 2.78 27.07
N GLU A 81 -1.48 2.57 26.50
CA GLU A 81 -0.77 1.30 26.41
C GLU A 81 -0.38 0.80 27.81
N GLU A 82 0.05 1.70 28.70
CA GLU A 82 0.39 1.39 30.10
C GLU A 82 -0.80 0.82 30.89
N LYS A 83 -2.02 1.27 30.56
CA LYS A 83 -3.25 0.82 31.21
C LYS A 83 -3.85 -0.43 30.54
N GLY A 84 -3.25 -0.92 29.45
CA GLY A 84 -3.74 -2.07 28.70
C GLY A 84 -5.11 -1.88 28.08
N VAL A 85 -5.53 -0.63 27.85
CA VAL A 85 -6.82 -0.29 27.22
C VAL A 85 -6.69 0.02 25.74
N ASP A 86 -5.46 0.22 25.27
CA ASP A 86 -5.15 0.39 23.85
C ASP A 86 -5.52 -0.88 23.05
N THR A 87 -6.10 -0.69 21.87
CA THR A 87 -6.59 -1.81 21.06
C THR A 87 -5.55 -2.37 20.11
N PHE A 88 -4.69 -1.53 19.55
CA PHE A 88 -3.81 -1.87 18.44
C PHE A 88 -2.40 -2.21 18.91
N GLU A 89 -1.79 -3.30 18.41
CA GLU A 89 -0.36 -3.53 18.68
C GLU A 89 0.51 -2.43 18.05
N ARG A 90 0.07 -1.92 16.88
CA ARG A 90 0.69 -0.80 16.16
C ARG A 90 -0.41 0.15 15.72
N GLU A 91 -0.42 1.33 16.32
CA GLU A 91 -1.40 2.37 16.10
C GLU A 91 -1.57 2.70 14.60
N PRO A 92 -2.80 2.76 14.06
CA PRO A 92 -3.01 3.09 12.66
C PRO A 92 -2.39 4.44 12.29
N PHE A 93 -1.58 4.47 11.23
CA PHE A 93 -0.98 5.70 10.73
C PHE A 93 -1.78 6.25 9.56
N VAL A 94 -2.38 7.43 9.74
CA VAL A 94 -3.30 8.02 8.77
C VAL A 94 -2.67 9.21 8.08
N VAL A 95 -2.73 9.23 6.74
CA VAL A 95 -2.26 10.34 5.91
C VAL A 95 -3.37 10.81 4.97
N LYS A 96 -3.67 12.11 4.97
CA LYS A 96 -4.54 12.74 3.99
C LYS A 96 -3.73 13.15 2.77
N PHE A 97 -4.05 12.58 1.62
CA PHE A 97 -3.45 12.95 0.33
C PHE A 97 -4.38 13.85 -0.46
N SER A 98 -3.80 14.87 -1.09
CA SER A 98 -4.42 15.61 -2.21
C SER A 98 -3.89 15.02 -3.50
N ILE A 99 -4.81 14.57 -4.36
CA ILE A 99 -4.54 13.86 -5.60
C ILE A 99 -5.38 14.46 -6.73
N PRO A 100 -4.87 15.52 -7.40
CA PRO A 100 -5.66 16.32 -8.34
C PRO A 100 -6.26 15.55 -9.53
N SER A 101 -5.62 14.45 -9.93
CA SER A 101 -6.00 13.61 -11.07
C SER A 101 -7.31 12.82 -10.85
N LEU A 102 -7.72 12.59 -9.60
CA LEU A 102 -8.98 11.88 -9.30
C LEU A 102 -10.21 12.79 -9.26
N SER A 103 -11.37 12.16 -9.47
CA SER A 103 -12.69 12.76 -9.23
C SER A 103 -12.87 13.23 -7.79
N VAL A 104 -12.46 12.40 -6.81
CA VAL A 104 -12.59 12.69 -5.37
C VAL A 104 -11.58 13.69 -4.82
N ARG A 105 -10.45 13.90 -5.53
CA ARG A 105 -9.35 14.84 -5.24
C ARG A 105 -8.63 14.72 -3.91
N GLU A 106 -9.27 14.27 -2.84
CA GLU A 106 -8.64 14.03 -1.54
C GLU A 106 -9.05 12.66 -1.00
N ILE A 107 -8.09 11.93 -0.44
CA ILE A 107 -8.31 10.61 0.15
C ILE A 107 -7.54 10.54 1.47
N GLY A 108 -8.17 10.02 2.52
CA GLY A 108 -7.49 9.60 3.74
C GLY A 108 -7.03 8.16 3.60
N ILE A 109 -5.75 7.87 3.80
CA ILE A 109 -5.22 6.51 3.77
C ILE A 109 -4.77 6.12 5.17
N ILE A 110 -5.35 5.04 5.70
CA ILE A 110 -5.01 4.41 6.97
C ILE A 110 -4.05 3.25 6.67
N GLY A 111 -2.81 3.33 7.13
CA GLY A 111 -1.88 2.21 7.16
C GLY A 111 -2.02 1.42 8.46
N LEU A 112 -2.18 0.10 8.37
CA LEU A 112 -2.34 -0.77 9.53
C LEU A 112 -1.76 -2.17 9.29
N HIS A 113 -0.79 -2.55 10.09
CA HIS A 113 -0.30 -3.92 10.21
C HIS A 113 -0.90 -4.53 11.48
N VAL A 114 -1.84 -5.47 11.32
CA VAL A 114 -2.62 -6.06 12.42
C VAL A 114 -1.84 -7.18 13.10
N ASP A 115 -1.89 -7.25 14.42
CA ASP A 115 -1.32 -8.37 15.17
C ASP A 115 -2.10 -9.69 14.87
N PRO A 116 -1.42 -10.76 14.39
CA PRO A 116 -2.05 -12.04 14.11
C PRO A 116 -2.79 -12.66 15.30
N ASP A 117 -2.41 -12.33 16.54
CA ASP A 117 -3.07 -12.84 17.75
C ASP A 117 -4.37 -12.08 18.07
N THR A 118 -4.61 -10.92 17.46
CA THR A 118 -5.74 -10.04 17.80
C THR A 118 -6.53 -9.50 16.61
N VAL A 119 -6.45 -10.18 15.45
CA VAL A 119 -7.07 -9.76 14.18
C VAL A 119 -8.52 -9.31 14.29
N VAL A 120 -9.39 -10.13 14.89
CA VAL A 120 -10.82 -9.78 15.03
C VAL A 120 -10.99 -8.50 15.86
N ARG A 121 -10.19 -8.31 16.91
CA ARG A 121 -10.27 -7.15 17.80
C ARG A 121 -9.86 -5.88 17.06
N GLU A 122 -8.68 -5.87 16.45
CA GLU A 122 -8.14 -4.70 15.75
C GLU A 122 -8.98 -4.33 14.52
N LEU A 123 -9.42 -5.30 13.71
CA LEU A 123 -10.29 -5.02 12.56
C LEU A 123 -11.68 -4.56 12.97
N THR A 124 -12.17 -4.95 14.15
CA THR A 124 -13.42 -4.39 14.70
C THR A 124 -13.24 -2.92 15.06
N ALA A 125 -12.12 -2.57 15.71
CA ALA A 125 -11.80 -1.19 16.11
C ALA A 125 -11.44 -0.29 14.92
N LEU A 126 -10.96 -0.85 13.81
CA LEU A 126 -10.67 -0.11 12.59
C LEU A 126 -11.88 0.72 12.09
N ALA A 127 -13.12 0.28 12.36
CA ALA A 127 -14.32 1.05 12.07
C ALA A 127 -14.38 2.42 12.79
N ASP A 128 -13.83 2.53 14.00
CA ASP A 128 -13.74 3.79 14.72
C ASP A 128 -12.61 4.68 14.20
N VAL A 129 -11.56 4.09 13.63
CA VAL A 129 -10.52 4.82 12.91
C VAL A 129 -11.10 5.50 11.67
N PHE A 130 -11.94 4.82 10.87
CA PHE A 130 -12.65 5.46 9.74
C PHE A 130 -13.43 6.71 10.20
N LYS A 131 -14.18 6.61 11.30
CA LYS A 131 -14.90 7.76 11.87
C LYS A 131 -13.95 8.85 12.36
N ALA A 132 -12.80 8.51 12.92
CA ALA A 132 -11.79 9.47 13.35
C ALA A 132 -11.20 10.24 12.16
N VAL A 133 -10.95 9.56 11.03
CA VAL A 133 -10.53 10.19 9.78
C VAL A 133 -11.61 11.18 9.29
N GLU A 134 -12.87 10.74 9.22
CA GLU A 134 -14.01 11.58 8.84
C GLU A 134 -14.12 12.83 9.72
N ASN A 135 -14.01 12.65 11.03
CA ASN A 135 -14.11 13.73 12.00
C ASN A 135 -12.96 14.72 11.92
N LYS A 136 -11.72 14.25 11.75
CA LYS A 136 -10.53 15.11 11.70
C LYS A 136 -10.40 15.82 10.35
N PHE A 137 -10.48 15.07 9.25
CA PHE A 137 -10.18 15.58 7.91
C PHE A 137 -11.39 16.12 7.16
N LYS A 138 -12.61 15.89 7.66
CA LYS A 138 -13.88 16.30 7.04
C LYS A 138 -14.07 15.71 5.63
N ILE A 139 -13.62 14.47 5.43
CA ILE A 139 -13.79 13.69 4.20
C ILE A 139 -14.28 12.28 4.55
N ASP A 140 -15.12 11.68 3.71
CA ASP A 140 -15.57 10.28 3.82
C ASP A 140 -14.85 9.32 2.86
N THR A 141 -14.01 9.87 1.97
CA THR A 141 -13.20 9.12 1.01
C THR A 141 -11.94 8.56 1.69
N VAL A 142 -12.08 7.36 2.26
CA VAL A 142 -11.04 6.74 3.10
C VAL A 142 -10.69 5.35 2.58
N ILE A 143 -9.40 5.02 2.57
CA ILE A 143 -8.88 3.69 2.29
C ILE A 143 -8.12 3.22 3.53
N ALA A 144 -8.48 2.10 4.12
CA ALA A 144 -7.59 1.37 5.01
C ALA A 144 -6.86 0.29 4.20
N MET A 145 -5.55 0.19 4.36
CA MET A 145 -4.75 -0.80 3.67
C MET A 145 -3.58 -1.25 4.52
N GLY A 146 -3.20 -2.52 4.37
CA GLY A 146 -2.18 -3.07 5.23
C GLY A 146 -2.19 -4.59 5.28
N ASP A 147 -1.26 -5.13 6.06
CA ASP A 147 -1.24 -6.56 6.37
C ASP A 147 -2.21 -6.74 7.51
N PHE A 148 -3.42 -7.16 7.18
CA PHE A 148 -4.48 -7.29 8.16
C PHE A 148 -4.48 -8.66 8.82
N ASN A 149 -3.56 -9.56 8.42
CA ASN A 149 -3.62 -10.96 8.77
C ASN A 149 -5.04 -11.56 8.53
N ALA A 150 -5.78 -11.02 7.56
CA ALA A 150 -7.22 -11.23 7.36
C ALA A 150 -7.56 -12.51 6.57
N GLY A 151 -6.97 -13.64 6.96
CA GLY A 151 -7.24 -14.92 6.32
C GLY A 151 -6.76 -16.13 7.12
N CYS A 152 -7.00 -17.31 6.56
CA CYS A 152 -6.51 -18.58 7.09
C CYS A 152 -6.85 -18.79 8.58
N ARG A 153 -5.83 -19.07 9.40
CA ARG A 153 -6.00 -19.39 10.82
C ARG A 153 -6.32 -18.18 11.69
N TYR A 154 -6.03 -16.96 11.22
CA TYR A 154 -6.19 -15.75 12.01
C TYR A 154 -7.58 -15.11 11.84
N LEU A 155 -8.16 -15.23 10.64
CA LEU A 155 -9.51 -14.77 10.35
C LEU A 155 -10.20 -15.72 9.37
N SER A 156 -11.22 -16.44 9.82
CA SER A 156 -12.06 -17.25 8.94
C SER A 156 -13.01 -16.36 8.11
N GLU A 157 -13.45 -16.85 6.95
CA GLU A 157 -14.43 -16.14 6.10
C GLU A 157 -15.72 -15.79 6.86
N LYS A 158 -16.16 -16.66 7.78
CA LYS A 158 -17.32 -16.39 8.65
C LYS A 158 -17.08 -15.22 9.60
N GLN A 159 -15.88 -15.11 10.16
CA GLN A 159 -15.51 -13.98 11.02
C GLN A 159 -15.38 -12.70 10.20
N GLU A 160 -14.75 -12.73 9.02
CA GLU A 160 -14.69 -11.58 8.10
C GLU A 160 -16.10 -11.05 7.81
N LYS A 161 -17.04 -11.94 7.45
CA LYS A 161 -18.45 -11.59 7.19
C LYS A 161 -19.20 -11.03 8.39
N SER A 162 -18.68 -11.22 9.60
CA SER A 162 -19.29 -10.68 10.84
C SER A 162 -18.74 -9.30 11.23
N LEU A 163 -17.65 -8.83 10.61
CA LEU A 163 -17.09 -7.51 10.87
C LEU A 163 -18.08 -6.43 10.41
N SER A 164 -18.20 -5.34 11.17
CA SER A 164 -18.98 -4.16 10.78
C SER A 164 -18.49 -3.53 9.46
N LEU A 165 -17.19 -3.70 9.18
CA LEU A 165 -16.53 -3.29 7.94
C LEU A 165 -16.89 -4.18 6.74
N LYS A 166 -17.56 -5.31 6.93
CA LYS A 166 -18.13 -6.13 5.83
C LYS A 166 -19.62 -5.81 5.66
N SER A 167 -19.90 -4.62 5.14
CA SER A 167 -21.25 -4.12 4.87
C SER A 167 -21.27 -3.26 3.62
N ASP A 168 -22.46 -2.89 3.12
CA ASP A 168 -22.62 -2.07 1.90
C ASP A 168 -21.97 -0.68 1.97
N LYS A 169 -21.58 -0.25 3.18
CA LYS A 169 -20.85 1.01 3.40
C LYS A 169 -19.38 0.94 3.02
N TYR A 170 -18.84 -0.26 2.85
CA TYR A 170 -17.43 -0.50 2.59
C TYR A 170 -17.24 -1.44 1.40
N PHE A 171 -16.10 -1.30 0.74
CA PHE A 171 -15.72 -2.18 -0.35
C PHE A 171 -14.36 -2.81 -0.07
N TRP A 172 -14.29 -4.14 -0.21
CA TRP A 172 -13.09 -4.95 -0.03
C TRP A 172 -12.71 -5.52 -1.41
N PRO A 173 -11.80 -4.87 -2.15
CA PRO A 173 -11.46 -5.28 -3.52
C PRO A 173 -10.62 -6.56 -3.58
N ILE A 174 -9.84 -6.87 -2.55
CA ILE A 174 -9.14 -8.16 -2.43
C ILE A 174 -10.06 -9.14 -1.70
N GLU A 175 -10.54 -10.15 -2.42
CA GLU A 175 -11.49 -11.13 -1.90
C GLU A 175 -10.85 -12.13 -0.94
N TYR A 176 -11.67 -12.72 -0.08
CA TYR A 176 -11.22 -13.81 0.79
C TYR A 176 -10.75 -14.98 -0.08
N GLY A 177 -9.56 -15.50 0.24
CA GLY A 177 -8.93 -16.60 -0.52
C GLY A 177 -8.07 -16.15 -1.70
N THR A 178 -7.92 -14.85 -1.95
CA THR A 178 -6.86 -14.36 -2.84
C THR A 178 -5.52 -14.46 -2.15
N ASP A 179 -4.60 -15.28 -2.68
CA ASP A 179 -3.26 -15.45 -2.10
C ASP A 179 -2.43 -14.17 -2.18
N THR A 180 -2.08 -13.60 -1.03
CA THR A 180 -1.19 -12.45 -0.89
C THR A 180 0.17 -12.84 -0.32
N THR A 181 0.46 -14.13 -0.17
CA THR A 181 1.70 -14.61 0.45
C THR A 181 2.66 -15.25 -0.57
N LEU A 182 3.95 -14.99 -0.42
CA LEU A 182 5.03 -15.70 -1.15
C LEU A 182 5.51 -16.94 -0.36
N ALA A 183 5.23 -16.99 0.95
CA ALA A 183 5.48 -18.15 1.79
C ALA A 183 4.73 -19.40 1.30
N ALA A 184 4.93 -20.55 1.96
CA ALA A 184 4.26 -21.80 1.56
C ALA A 184 2.73 -21.81 1.83
N THR A 185 2.19 -20.71 2.35
CA THR A 185 0.78 -20.53 2.64
C THR A 185 0.02 -20.01 1.41
N ASP A 186 -1.30 -20.15 1.42
CA ASP A 186 -2.22 -19.56 0.45
C ASP A 186 -3.25 -18.77 1.28
N CYS A 187 -2.92 -17.51 1.59
CA CYS A 187 -3.64 -16.71 2.56
C CYS A 187 -3.86 -15.29 2.07
N SER A 188 -5.05 -14.75 2.37
CA SER A 188 -5.49 -13.39 1.99
C SER A 188 -5.24 -12.38 3.12
N TYR A 189 -3.99 -12.27 3.55
CA TYR A 189 -3.64 -11.46 4.73
C TYR A 189 -3.73 -9.96 4.45
N ASP A 190 -3.21 -9.54 3.30
CA ASP A 190 -3.11 -8.14 2.89
C ASP A 190 -4.42 -7.69 2.25
N ARG A 191 -5.01 -6.58 2.74
CA ARG A 191 -6.33 -6.12 2.26
C ARG A 191 -6.39 -4.61 2.05
N PHE A 192 -7.35 -4.20 1.22
CA PHE A 192 -7.93 -2.86 1.25
C PHE A 192 -9.35 -2.91 1.82
N ILE A 193 -9.73 -1.84 2.51
CA ILE A 193 -11.12 -1.54 2.88
C ILE A 193 -11.36 -0.10 2.48
N ILE A 194 -12.37 0.13 1.64
CA ILE A 194 -12.65 1.43 1.04
C ILE A 194 -13.98 1.95 1.54
N GLY A 195 -14.00 3.16 2.08
CA GLY A 195 -15.18 3.89 2.54
C GLY A 195 -15.46 5.14 1.69
N GLY A 196 -16.69 5.63 1.78
CA GLY A 196 -17.18 6.80 1.04
C GLY A 196 -17.73 6.43 -0.34
N ALA A 197 -19.00 6.75 -0.60
CA ALA A 197 -19.73 6.25 -1.77
C ALA A 197 -19.03 6.58 -3.11
N LYS A 198 -18.51 7.80 -3.24
CA LYS A 198 -17.82 8.25 -4.47
C LYS A 198 -16.49 7.51 -4.69
N LEU A 199 -15.76 7.21 -3.61
CA LEU A 199 -14.50 6.49 -3.71
C LEU A 199 -14.72 5.00 -3.97
N ILE A 200 -15.76 4.42 -3.37
CA ILE A 200 -16.19 3.04 -3.66
C ILE A 200 -16.59 2.89 -5.13
N GLU A 201 -17.39 3.82 -5.66
CA GLU A 201 -17.75 3.82 -7.09
C GLU A 201 -16.51 3.91 -7.97
N LEU A 202 -15.58 4.81 -7.64
CA LEU A 202 -14.32 4.97 -8.36
C LEU A 202 -13.48 3.68 -8.33
N ALA A 203 -13.32 3.07 -7.16
CA ALA A 203 -12.57 1.82 -7.01
C ALA A 203 -13.20 0.66 -7.79
N LYS A 204 -14.53 0.55 -7.79
CA LYS A 204 -15.27 -0.46 -8.57
C LYS A 204 -15.16 -0.26 -10.08
N SER A 205 -14.91 0.97 -10.54
CA SER A 205 -14.65 1.27 -11.95
C SER A 205 -13.19 1.03 -12.36
N GLY A 206 -12.32 0.78 -11.38
CA GLY A 206 -10.92 0.45 -11.57
C GLY A 206 -10.65 -1.06 -11.52
N ASP A 207 -9.51 -1.42 -10.96
CA ASP A 207 -9.07 -2.82 -10.83
C ASP A 207 -8.29 -3.03 -9.52
N SER A 208 -8.14 -4.27 -9.09
CA SER A 208 -7.29 -4.65 -7.97
C SER A 208 -6.66 -6.01 -8.18
N SER A 209 -5.39 -6.15 -7.82
CA SER A 209 -4.59 -7.34 -8.11
C SER A 209 -3.59 -7.62 -7.01
N VAL A 210 -2.94 -8.78 -7.10
CA VAL A 210 -1.74 -9.10 -6.32
C VAL A 210 -0.55 -9.12 -7.27
N PHE A 211 0.49 -8.36 -6.95
CA PHE A 211 1.69 -8.29 -7.76
C PHE A 211 2.68 -9.39 -7.39
N LYS A 212 2.64 -10.50 -8.15
CA LYS A 212 3.58 -11.62 -8.01
C LYS A 212 4.94 -11.29 -8.61
N PHE A 213 5.70 -10.46 -7.89
CA PHE A 213 7.00 -9.92 -8.34
C PHE A 213 8.05 -11.00 -8.59
N ASP A 214 7.92 -12.16 -7.95
CA ASP A 214 8.77 -13.33 -8.17
C ASP A 214 8.60 -13.87 -9.59
N SER A 215 7.35 -13.97 -10.04
CA SER A 215 6.98 -14.41 -11.38
C SER A 215 7.31 -13.35 -12.42
N GLU A 216 6.97 -12.08 -12.14
CA GLU A 216 7.24 -10.96 -13.06
C GLU A 216 8.74 -10.76 -13.33
N TYR A 217 9.58 -10.93 -12.30
CA TYR A 217 11.02 -10.73 -12.42
C TYR A 217 11.83 -12.04 -12.49
N GLU A 218 11.14 -13.17 -12.70
CA GLU A 218 11.73 -14.51 -12.83
C GLU A 218 12.73 -14.84 -11.70
N LEU A 219 12.38 -14.49 -10.46
CA LEU A 219 13.24 -14.64 -9.30
C LEU A 219 13.16 -16.05 -8.72
N THR A 220 14.29 -16.55 -8.21
CA THR A 220 14.28 -17.76 -7.40
C THR A 220 13.53 -17.52 -6.09
N LYS A 221 12.93 -18.57 -5.52
CA LYS A 221 12.26 -18.48 -4.21
C LYS A 221 13.15 -17.85 -3.13
N GLU A 222 14.43 -18.24 -3.07
CA GLU A 222 15.40 -17.65 -2.14
C GLU A 222 15.53 -16.13 -2.34
N LYS A 223 15.66 -15.70 -3.60
CA LYS A 223 15.79 -14.28 -3.91
C LYS A 223 14.50 -13.52 -3.57
N SER A 224 13.35 -14.09 -3.87
CA SER A 224 12.05 -13.49 -3.59
C SER A 224 11.83 -13.35 -2.08
N MET A 225 12.10 -14.40 -1.30
CA MET A 225 12.00 -14.39 0.16
C MET A 225 13.00 -13.42 0.82
N SER A 226 14.11 -13.10 0.16
CA SER A 226 15.03 -12.04 0.63
C SER A 226 14.49 -10.63 0.44
N VAL A 227 13.47 -10.45 -0.40
CA VAL A 227 12.76 -9.19 -0.61
C VAL A 227 11.61 -9.08 0.39
N SER A 228 10.70 -10.05 0.36
CA SER A 228 9.44 -10.05 1.11
C SER A 228 8.85 -11.46 1.09
N ASP A 229 8.12 -11.88 2.12
CA ASP A 229 7.34 -13.12 2.19
C ASP A 229 5.84 -12.84 1.92
N HIS A 230 5.47 -11.57 1.73
CA HIS A 230 4.19 -11.11 1.22
C HIS A 230 4.35 -10.57 -0.20
N TYR A 231 3.33 -10.77 -1.02
CA TYR A 231 3.17 -10.03 -2.25
C TYR A 231 2.49 -8.70 -1.97
N PRO A 232 2.83 -7.66 -2.73
CA PRO A 232 2.02 -6.47 -2.70
C PRO A 232 0.63 -6.69 -3.30
N ILE A 233 -0.38 -6.13 -2.64
CA ILE A 233 -1.70 -5.89 -3.23
C ILE A 233 -1.69 -4.54 -3.95
N GLU A 234 -2.41 -4.45 -5.06
CA GLU A 234 -2.53 -3.27 -5.90
C GLU A 234 -4.01 -2.87 -6.01
N LEU A 235 -4.29 -1.57 -5.98
CA LEU A 235 -5.59 -0.99 -6.30
C LEU A 235 -5.39 0.11 -7.32
N PHE A 236 -6.05 0.02 -8.47
CA PHE A 236 -6.06 0.98 -9.56
C PHE A 236 -7.30 1.88 -9.47
N LEU A 237 -7.08 3.20 -9.34
CA LEU A 237 -8.16 4.19 -9.37
C LEU A 237 -8.12 4.98 -10.69
N PRO A 238 -9.19 4.92 -11.52
CA PRO A 238 -9.23 5.66 -12.78
C PRO A 238 -9.13 7.17 -12.57
N THR A 239 -8.35 7.85 -13.41
CA THR A 239 -8.25 9.32 -13.39
C THR A 239 -9.41 9.96 -14.13
N LYS A 240 -9.57 11.27 -13.97
CA LYS A 240 -10.47 12.04 -14.83
C LYS A 240 -10.00 11.86 -16.27
N THR A 241 -10.85 11.26 -17.10
CA THR A 241 -10.70 11.32 -18.55
C THR A 241 -10.66 12.80 -18.94
N VAL A 242 -9.51 13.30 -19.37
CA VAL A 242 -9.51 14.46 -20.24
C VAL A 242 -10.16 13.97 -21.52
N VAL A 243 -11.37 14.44 -21.83
CA VAL A 243 -11.97 14.22 -23.14
C VAL A 243 -10.91 14.67 -24.16
N PRO A 244 -10.34 13.78 -24.99
CA PRO A 244 -9.39 14.21 -25.99
C PRO A 244 -10.15 15.16 -26.91
N LEU A 245 -9.67 16.39 -27.10
CA LEU A 245 -10.04 17.11 -28.32
C LEU A 245 -9.58 16.20 -29.46
N SER A 246 -10.55 15.75 -30.26
CA SER A 246 -10.29 15.03 -31.50
C SER A 246 -9.36 15.88 -32.36
N THR A 247 -8.10 15.49 -32.44
CA THR A 247 -7.20 15.91 -33.50
C THR A 247 -6.90 14.68 -34.33
N THR A 248 -7.68 14.51 -35.41
CA THR A 248 -7.37 13.55 -36.47
C THR A 248 -6.02 13.93 -37.07
N ALA A 249 -4.97 13.19 -36.75
CA ALA A 249 -3.69 13.27 -37.44
C ALA A 249 -3.44 11.91 -38.13
N THR A 250 -3.54 11.93 -39.45
CA THR A 250 -3.25 10.81 -40.34
C THR A 250 -1.77 10.47 -40.26
N ILE A 251 -1.40 9.26 -39.82
CA ILE A 251 -0.02 8.78 -39.83
C ILE A 251 0.22 7.99 -41.12
N THR A 252 1.09 8.50 -41.98
CA THR A 252 1.75 7.75 -43.05
C THR A 252 2.94 6.99 -42.47
N THR A 253 3.01 5.68 -42.76
CA THR A 253 4.09 4.78 -42.35
C THR A 253 5.33 4.94 -43.22
N GLU A 254 6.51 5.09 -42.61
CA GLU A 254 7.77 4.63 -43.20
C GLU A 254 8.62 3.90 -42.16
N SER A 255 9.25 2.83 -42.61
CA SER A 255 10.06 1.89 -41.85
C SER A 255 11.51 2.35 -41.73
N SER A 256 12.14 2.08 -40.57
CA SER A 256 13.56 1.72 -40.50
C SER A 256 13.88 1.13 -39.13
N GLY A 257 14.53 -0.04 -39.14
CA GLY A 257 14.89 -0.78 -37.93
C GLY A 257 16.21 -0.34 -37.32
N ILE A 258 16.39 -0.57 -36.01
CA ILE A 258 17.68 -0.60 -35.31
C ILE A 258 17.64 -1.67 -34.19
N ASN A 259 18.78 -2.36 -34.03
CA ASN A 259 19.09 -3.54 -33.21
C ASN A 259 18.89 -3.42 -31.68
N PRO A 260 18.77 -4.55 -30.95
CA PRO A 260 18.67 -4.58 -29.49
C PRO A 260 20.03 -4.37 -28.81
N VAL A 261 20.04 -3.56 -27.75
CA VAL A 261 21.19 -3.35 -26.85
C VAL A 261 21.08 -4.30 -25.66
N ASN A 262 22.08 -5.18 -25.51
CA ASN A 262 22.27 -6.03 -24.32
C ASN A 262 22.84 -5.20 -23.15
N TYR A 263 22.19 -5.27 -21.99
CA TYR A 263 22.78 -4.75 -20.74
C TYR A 263 23.32 -5.90 -19.88
N LYS A 264 24.62 -5.83 -19.59
CA LYS A 264 25.35 -6.70 -18.67
C LYS A 264 25.21 -6.12 -17.25
N LEU A 265 24.55 -6.83 -16.34
CA LEU A 265 24.49 -6.46 -14.91
C LEU A 265 25.70 -7.02 -14.16
N SER A 266 26.41 -6.14 -13.43
CA SER A 266 27.41 -6.53 -12.42
C SER A 266 26.80 -6.42 -11.03
N TYR A 267 26.96 -7.47 -10.22
CA TYR A 267 26.45 -7.56 -8.86
C TYR A 267 27.50 -7.07 -7.84
N SER A 268 27.03 -6.34 -6.83
CA SER A 268 27.70 -6.25 -5.52
C SER A 268 26.65 -6.44 -4.42
N ILE A 269 26.95 -7.36 -3.51
CA ILE A 269 26.08 -7.83 -2.42
C ILE A 269 26.26 -6.90 -1.22
N LEU A 270 25.16 -6.42 -0.62
CA LEU A 270 25.16 -5.85 0.73
C LEU A 270 23.93 -6.35 1.50
N TYR A 271 24.20 -6.94 2.68
CA TYR A 271 23.26 -7.52 3.63
C TYR A 271 22.40 -6.46 4.35
N GLY A 272 21.18 -6.86 4.74
CA GLY A 272 20.48 -6.37 5.94
C GLY A 272 19.42 -5.27 5.74
N ALA A 273 18.17 -5.70 5.54
CA ALA A 273 16.92 -5.13 6.08
C ALA A 273 15.76 -5.72 5.26
N VAL A 274 14.94 -6.55 5.90
CA VAL A 274 13.69 -7.03 5.31
C VAL A 274 12.70 -5.87 5.34
N LEU A 275 12.06 -5.58 4.21
CA LEU A 275 11.16 -4.44 4.03
C LEU A 275 9.92 -4.96 3.31
N PHE A 276 8.78 -4.98 3.99
CA PHE A 276 7.54 -5.58 3.48
C PHE A 276 6.62 -4.48 2.93
N ILE A 277 5.91 -4.79 1.84
CA ILE A 277 5.35 -3.80 0.92
C ILE A 277 3.83 -4.00 0.73
N ILE A 278 3.03 -2.94 0.86
CA ILE A 278 1.61 -2.90 0.48
C ILE A 278 1.28 -1.62 -0.30
N LEU A 279 0.60 -1.75 -1.45
CA LEU A 279 0.72 -0.76 -2.54
C LEU A 279 -0.60 -0.11 -2.93
N LEU A 280 -0.59 1.17 -3.26
CA LEU A 280 -1.73 1.87 -3.86
C LEU A 280 -1.33 2.46 -5.22
N LYS A 281 -1.74 1.82 -6.31
CA LYS A 281 -1.40 2.28 -7.65
C LYS A 281 -2.45 3.26 -8.16
N MET A 282 -2.13 4.54 -8.19
CA MET A 282 -2.86 5.43 -9.09
C MET A 282 -2.10 5.49 -10.41
N LEU A 283 -2.81 5.69 -11.52
CA LEU A 283 -2.16 5.89 -12.82
C LEU A 283 -3.00 6.84 -13.65
N ASN A 284 -2.29 7.71 -14.37
CA ASN A 284 -2.80 8.51 -15.49
C ASN A 284 -3.52 7.65 -16.53
#